data_AF-A0A644U900-F1
#
_entry.id   AF-A0A644U900-F1
#
_cell.length_a   1.000
_cell.length_b   1.000
_cell.length_c   1.000
_cell.angle_alpha   90.00
_cell.angle_beta   90.00
_cell.angle_gamma   90.00
#
_symmetry.space_group_name_H-M   'P 1'
#
loop_
_entity.id
_entity.type
_entity.pdbx_description
1 polymer ?
#
loop_
_entity_poly.entity_id
_entity_poly.type
_entity_poly.pdbx_seq_one_letter_code
_entity_poly.pdbx_strand_id
1 'polypeptide(L)'
;MGFVVEVGSLGSLAGSAGCGIIAGVATKAAIKSEGFLHASKNAASTATNHSLKLKNNLLKGQSDPGPNHAAHHIVAHGAKKLEAVLSRAILKKYNIDIDAAENGVFLPTVRGAGSAAYHPGLHTNRYYENVYSLLKGAKDRNDAIRILNDIRQQLLNGTFPY
;
A
#
# COMPACT_ATOMS: atom_id res chain seq x y z
N MET A 1 60.01 -17.08 30.12
CA MET A 1 58.83 -16.23 30.40
C MET A 1 57.75 -16.69 29.45
N GLY A 2 56.88 -17.64 29.82
CA GLY A 2 55.68 -17.45 30.66
C GLY A 2 54.50 -17.18 29.72
N PHE A 3 53.31 -17.74 29.80
CA PHE A 3 52.63 -18.71 30.66
C PHE A 3 51.34 -19.10 29.87
N VAL A 4 50.85 -20.31 30.12
CA VAL A 4 49.58 -20.99 29.70
C VAL A 4 48.33 -20.08 29.55
N VAL A 5 47.26 -20.45 28.82
CA VAL A 5 46.21 -21.40 29.27
C VAL A 5 45.34 -21.90 28.10
N GLU A 6 45.16 -23.22 28.08
CA GLU A 6 44.14 -24.01 27.39
C GLU A 6 42.83 -24.01 28.19
N VAL A 7 41.69 -23.73 27.53
CA VAL A 7 40.33 -24.13 27.92
C VAL A 7 39.54 -24.21 26.60
N GLY A 8 38.73 -25.21 26.27
CA GLY A 8 38.03 -26.21 27.05
C GLY A 8 36.68 -26.38 26.35
N SER A 9 36.56 -27.44 25.54
CA SER A 9 35.30 -27.82 24.89
C SER A 9 34.29 -28.26 25.95
N LEU A 10 33.19 -27.53 26.06
CA LEU A 10 31.97 -27.89 26.79
C LEU A 10 30.84 -27.73 25.76
N GLY A 11 30.04 -28.71 25.40
CA GLY A 11 29.37 -29.71 26.23
C GLY A 11 27.89 -29.62 25.85
N SER A 12 27.34 -30.68 25.26
CA SER A 12 25.93 -30.79 24.87
C SER A 12 25.00 -30.58 26.06
N LEU A 13 23.87 -29.88 25.85
CA LEU A 13 22.69 -30.04 26.68
C LEU A 13 21.49 -30.43 25.80
N ALA A 14 21.13 -31.70 25.89
CA ALA A 14 19.82 -32.20 25.54
C ALA A 14 18.81 -31.78 26.61
N GLY A 15 17.53 -31.67 26.21
CA GLY A 15 16.45 -32.09 27.09
C GLY A 15 15.51 -31.01 27.63
N SER A 16 14.34 -30.97 26.99
CA SER A 16 13.04 -31.20 27.65
C SER A 16 12.22 -30.01 28.17
N ALA A 17 10.91 -30.22 27.95
CA ALA A 17 9.75 -29.73 28.67
C ALA A 17 9.46 -28.23 28.61
N GLY A 18 8.37 -27.91 27.90
CA GLY A 18 7.75 -26.61 27.92
C GLY A 18 6.91 -26.35 29.17
N CYS A 19 6.01 -25.39 28.98
CA CYS A 19 4.93 -24.95 29.87
C CYS A 19 5.38 -24.02 31.00
N GLY A 20 4.73 -22.85 31.08
CA GLY A 20 4.71 -22.04 32.28
C GLY A 20 5.12 -20.59 32.08
N ILE A 21 4.13 -19.76 31.72
CA ILE A 21 4.12 -18.34 32.08
C ILE A 21 4.28 -18.26 33.61
N ILE A 22 5.29 -17.55 34.12
CA ILE A 22 5.30 -17.10 35.52
C ILE A 22 5.61 -15.61 35.61
N ALA A 23 4.71 -14.92 36.29
CA ALA A 23 4.76 -13.50 36.60
C ALA A 23 5.79 -13.22 37.71
N GLY A 24 6.61 -12.19 37.47
CA GLY A 24 7.15 -11.22 38.42
C GLY A 24 7.77 -11.67 39.75
N VAL A 25 9.09 -11.49 39.87
CA VAL A 25 9.69 -10.88 41.07
C VAL A 25 10.97 -10.15 40.68
N ALA A 26 11.16 -8.97 41.26
CA ALA A 26 12.13 -7.96 40.86
C ALA A 26 13.59 -8.34 41.13
N THR A 27 14.44 -8.18 40.13
CA THR A 27 15.87 -7.91 40.33
C THR A 27 16.20 -6.51 39.81
N LYS A 28 16.71 -5.69 40.74
CA LYS A 28 16.99 -4.27 40.59
C LYS A 28 18.24 -4.07 39.74
N ALA A 29 18.07 -3.92 38.41
CA ALA A 29 18.88 -3.11 37.49
C ALA A 29 18.52 -3.43 36.03
N ALA A 30 17.59 -2.68 35.43
CA ALA A 30 17.38 -2.77 33.97
C ALA A 30 16.67 -1.53 33.40
N ILE A 31 17.43 -0.78 32.60
CA ILE A 31 17.06 -0.11 31.35
C ILE A 31 15.78 0.75 31.36
N LYS A 32 16.00 2.05 31.47
CA LYS A 32 15.10 3.08 30.94
C LYS A 32 14.98 2.87 29.42
N SER A 33 13.89 2.30 28.95
CA SER A 33 13.54 2.28 27.53
C SER A 33 12.03 2.26 27.38
N GLU A 34 11.49 3.41 26.98
CA GLU A 34 10.12 3.62 26.49
C GLU A 34 9.91 2.81 25.19
N GLY A 35 9.95 1.48 25.30
CA GLY A 35 10.02 0.56 24.17
C GLY A 35 8.91 -0.49 24.12
N PHE A 36 7.87 -0.38 24.95
CA PHE A 36 6.81 -1.39 25.02
C PHE A 36 5.50 -1.01 24.29
N LEU A 37 5.41 0.20 23.71
CA LEU A 37 4.23 0.66 22.96
C LEU A 37 4.49 0.76 21.44
N HIS A 38 4.96 -0.29 20.76
CA HIS A 38 5.01 -0.25 19.29
C HIS A 38 4.61 -1.52 18.54
N ALA A 39 4.25 -2.62 19.23
CA ALA A 39 3.95 -3.87 18.55
C ALA A 39 2.48 -4.04 18.08
N SER A 40 1.57 -3.11 18.37
CA SER A 40 0.13 -3.27 18.05
C SER A 40 -0.35 -2.54 16.78
N LYS A 41 0.41 -1.58 16.23
CA LYS A 41 -0.01 -0.79 15.05
C LYS A 41 0.34 -1.42 13.68
N ASN A 42 1.08 -2.53 13.67
CA ASN A 42 1.68 -3.04 12.43
C ASN A 42 0.79 -4.01 11.63
N ALA A 43 -0.34 -4.49 12.17
CA ALA A 43 -1.25 -5.36 11.41
C ALA A 43 -2.21 -4.58 10.48
N ALA A 44 -2.50 -3.31 10.78
CA ALA A 44 -3.25 -2.42 9.89
C ALA A 44 -2.35 -1.74 8.84
N SER A 45 -1.06 -1.53 9.17
CA SER A 45 -0.07 -0.76 8.40
C SER A 45 0.17 -1.26 6.96
N THR A 46 0.03 -2.55 6.68
CA THR A 46 0.44 -3.09 5.37
C THR A 46 -0.57 -2.78 4.25
N ALA A 47 -1.88 -2.78 4.53
CA ALA A 47 -2.90 -2.28 3.59
C ALA A 47 -2.93 -0.74 3.52
N THR A 48 -2.29 -0.07 4.48
CA THR A 48 -2.24 1.39 4.65
C THR A 48 -1.11 2.07 3.89
N ASN A 49 -0.15 1.35 3.31
CA ASN A 49 1.02 1.98 2.67
C ASN A 49 0.76 2.53 1.26
N HIS A 50 0.06 1.81 0.38
CA HIS A 50 -0.12 2.24 -1.02
C HIS A 50 -1.06 3.43 -1.17
N SER A 51 -2.24 3.40 -0.54
CA SER A 51 -3.19 4.52 -0.59
C SER A 51 -2.62 5.79 0.06
N LEU A 52 -1.81 5.66 1.12
CA LEU A 52 -1.13 6.79 1.75
C LEU A 52 0.00 7.34 0.86
N LYS A 53 0.82 6.48 0.25
CA LYS A 53 1.84 6.89 -0.72
C LYS A 53 1.21 7.62 -1.91
N LEU A 54 0.15 7.06 -2.46
CA LEU A 54 -0.61 7.69 -3.55
C LEU A 54 -1.17 9.06 -3.12
N LYS A 55 -1.82 9.13 -1.95
CA LYS A 55 -2.32 10.40 -1.39
C LYS A 55 -1.18 11.43 -1.34
N ASN A 56 -0.04 11.08 -0.76
CA ASN A 56 1.09 12.00 -0.64
C ASN A 56 1.66 12.43 -1.98
N ASN A 57 1.70 11.53 -2.98
CA ASN A 57 2.15 11.87 -4.32
C ASN A 57 1.16 12.81 -5.05
N LEU A 58 -0.14 12.60 -4.88
CA LEU A 58 -1.17 13.51 -5.39
C LEU A 58 -1.03 14.92 -4.77
N LEU A 59 -0.84 15.00 -3.45
CA LEU A 59 -0.74 16.27 -2.73
C LEU A 59 0.47 17.14 -3.12
N LYS A 60 1.47 16.58 -3.82
CA LYS A 60 2.58 17.37 -4.38
C LYS A 60 2.15 18.24 -5.57
N GLY A 61 1.04 17.89 -6.23
CA GLY A 61 0.55 18.58 -7.43
C GLY A 61 -0.84 19.21 -7.29
N GLN A 62 -1.54 18.99 -6.18
CA GLN A 62 -2.86 19.57 -5.91
C GLN A 62 -3.12 19.69 -4.40
N SER A 63 -4.08 20.52 -4.00
CA SER A 63 -4.48 20.68 -2.59
C SER A 63 -5.27 19.47 -2.07
N ASP A 64 -5.30 19.29 -0.75
CA ASP A 64 -6.14 18.26 -0.11
C ASP A 64 -7.63 18.60 -0.32
N PRO A 65 -8.44 17.72 -0.93
CA PRO A 65 -9.88 17.93 -1.17
C PRO A 65 -10.74 17.82 0.11
N GLY A 66 -10.15 17.55 1.27
CA GLY A 66 -10.84 17.51 2.55
C GLY A 66 -11.33 16.11 2.96
N PRO A 67 -12.04 16.01 4.10
CA PRO A 67 -12.24 14.75 4.83
C PRO A 67 -13.17 13.74 4.12
N ASN A 68 -13.96 14.17 3.14
CA ASN A 68 -14.92 13.31 2.42
C ASN A 68 -14.38 12.79 1.09
N HIS A 69 -13.06 12.78 0.92
CA HIS A 69 -12.39 12.31 -0.29
C HIS A 69 -11.23 11.38 0.07
N ALA A 70 -10.99 10.40 -0.78
CA ALA A 70 -9.87 9.47 -0.63
C ALA A 70 -9.14 9.27 -1.96
N ALA A 71 -7.83 9.05 -1.88
CA ALA A 71 -7.01 8.74 -3.04
C ALA A 71 -7.39 7.36 -3.58
N HIS A 72 -7.79 7.32 -4.85
CA HIS A 72 -8.15 6.12 -5.59
C HIS A 72 -7.07 5.83 -6.63
N HIS A 73 -6.58 4.60 -6.65
CA HIS A 73 -5.74 4.11 -7.73
C HIS A 73 -6.59 3.82 -8.97
N ILE A 74 -6.29 4.46 -10.09
CA ILE A 74 -6.97 4.20 -11.37
C ILE A 74 -6.72 2.75 -11.78
N VAL A 75 -5.45 2.35 -11.90
CA VAL A 75 -5.05 0.95 -11.94
C VAL A 75 -4.94 0.43 -10.51
N ALA A 76 -5.89 -0.42 -10.11
CA ALA A 76 -5.94 -0.95 -8.76
C ALA A 76 -4.68 -1.73 -8.37
N HIS A 77 -4.09 -1.37 -7.22
CA HIS A 77 -2.90 -2.02 -6.69
C HIS A 77 -3.14 -3.50 -6.32
N GLY A 78 -4.17 -3.79 -5.51
CA GLY A 78 -4.38 -5.12 -4.89
C GLY A 78 -5.37 -6.06 -5.60
N ALA A 79 -6.05 -5.60 -6.65
CA ALA A 79 -7.06 -6.42 -7.33
C ALA A 79 -6.42 -7.61 -8.07
N LYS A 80 -6.93 -8.82 -7.83
CA LYS A 80 -6.42 -10.08 -8.42
C LYS A 80 -7.01 -10.40 -9.81
N LYS A 81 -7.92 -9.58 -10.32
CA LYS A 81 -8.53 -9.76 -11.64
C LYS A 81 -7.48 -9.63 -12.73
N LEU A 82 -7.63 -10.40 -13.81
CA LEU A 82 -6.65 -10.49 -14.88
C LEU A 82 -6.36 -9.11 -15.48
N GLU A 83 -7.40 -8.32 -15.72
CA GLU A 83 -7.33 -6.99 -16.33
C GLU A 83 -6.60 -6.00 -15.42
N ALA A 84 -6.76 -6.12 -14.10
CA ALA A 84 -5.98 -5.33 -13.14
C ALA A 84 -4.49 -5.75 -13.14
N VAL A 85 -4.19 -7.05 -13.23
CA VAL A 85 -2.82 -7.56 -13.36
C VAL A 85 -2.16 -7.04 -14.64
N LEU A 86 -2.86 -7.13 -15.77
CA LEU A 86 -2.38 -6.67 -17.08
C LEU A 86 -2.18 -5.16 -17.11
N SER A 87 -3.09 -4.39 -16.50
CA SER A 87 -2.94 -2.94 -16.36
C SER A 87 -1.71 -2.56 -15.55
N ARG A 88 -1.42 -3.28 -14.45
CA ARG A 88 -0.18 -3.07 -13.68
C ARG A 88 1.07 -3.39 -14.50
N ALA A 89 1.02 -4.41 -15.37
CA ALA A 89 2.13 -4.74 -16.27
C ALA A 89 2.38 -3.62 -17.29
N ILE A 90 1.33 -2.94 -17.77
CA ILE A 90 1.45 -1.77 -18.66
C ILE A 90 2.10 -0.60 -17.93
N LEU A 91 1.69 -0.29 -16.70
CA LEU A 91 2.34 0.74 -15.90
C LEU A 91 3.84 0.47 -15.73
N LYS A 92 4.19 -0.78 -15.38
CA LYS A 92 5.59 -1.22 -15.26
C LYS A 92 6.36 -1.10 -16.57
N LYS A 93 5.77 -1.50 -17.70
CA LYS A 93 6.37 -1.39 -19.04
C LYS A 93 6.78 0.05 -19.36
N TYR A 94 5.96 1.01 -18.96
CA TYR A 94 6.20 2.44 -19.20
C TYR A 94 6.83 3.19 -18.03
N ASN A 95 7.35 2.45 -17.03
CA ASN A 95 7.99 3.02 -15.85
C ASN A 95 7.12 4.07 -15.14
N ILE A 96 5.84 3.76 -14.96
CA ILE A 96 4.89 4.51 -14.14
C ILE A 96 4.75 3.73 -12.83
N ASP A 97 5.16 4.35 -11.73
CA ASP A 97 5.04 3.73 -10.41
C ASP A 97 3.55 3.52 -10.04
N ILE A 98 3.23 2.43 -9.34
CA ILE A 98 1.84 2.12 -8.98
C ILE A 98 1.23 3.20 -8.09
N ASP A 99 2.03 3.87 -7.26
CA ASP A 99 1.63 4.96 -6.37
C ASP A 99 1.91 6.35 -6.98
N ALA A 100 2.30 6.42 -8.25
CA ALA A 100 2.52 7.69 -8.95
C ALA A 100 1.23 8.52 -9.02
N ALA A 101 1.37 9.85 -8.97
CA ALA A 101 0.24 10.76 -9.08
C ALA A 101 -0.54 10.55 -10.39
N GLU A 102 0.16 10.18 -11.47
CA GLU A 102 -0.41 9.86 -12.78
C GLU A 102 -1.44 8.71 -12.70
N ASN A 103 -1.27 7.76 -11.78
CA ASN A 103 -2.20 6.66 -11.55
C ASN A 103 -3.26 6.95 -10.46
N GLY A 104 -3.35 8.19 -9.98
CA GLY A 104 -4.24 8.56 -8.88
C GLY A 104 -5.30 9.58 -9.22
N VAL A 105 -6.37 9.57 -8.43
CA VAL A 105 -7.40 10.62 -8.38
C VAL A 105 -7.99 10.68 -6.97
N PHE A 106 -8.37 11.88 -6.49
CA PHE A 106 -9.20 11.97 -5.28
C PHE A 106 -10.67 11.87 -5.65
N LEU A 107 -11.40 10.99 -4.96
CA LEU A 107 -12.81 10.76 -5.21
C LEU A 107 -13.61 10.76 -3.91
N PRO A 108 -14.90 11.16 -3.97
CA PRO A 108 -15.74 11.26 -2.80
C PRO A 108 -15.99 9.89 -2.16
N THR A 109 -15.92 9.85 -0.84
CA THR A 109 -16.25 8.67 -0.01
C THR A 109 -17.71 8.65 0.43
N VAL A 110 -18.49 9.64 0.04
CA VAL A 110 -19.93 9.75 0.26
C VAL A 110 -20.67 9.78 -1.09
N ARG A 111 -21.86 9.17 -1.15
CA ARG A 111 -22.66 9.14 -2.39
C ARG A 111 -23.25 10.52 -2.69
N GLY A 112 -23.40 10.84 -3.97
CA GLY A 112 -24.07 12.06 -4.43
C GLY A 112 -23.27 13.35 -4.23
N ALA A 113 -21.97 13.26 -3.90
CA ALA A 113 -21.11 14.43 -3.81
C ALA A 113 -20.65 14.88 -5.21
N GLY A 114 -21.43 15.77 -5.80
CA GLY A 114 -21.15 16.34 -7.11
C GLY A 114 -21.26 15.31 -8.24
N SER A 115 -20.52 15.56 -9.32
CA SER A 115 -20.47 14.67 -10.48
C SER A 115 -19.51 13.49 -10.32
N ALA A 116 -18.60 13.53 -9.34
CA ALA A 116 -17.52 12.55 -9.25
C ALA A 116 -18.02 11.15 -8.88
N ALA A 117 -17.34 10.13 -9.41
CA ALA A 117 -17.61 8.73 -9.11
C ALA A 117 -17.43 8.43 -7.61
N TYR A 118 -18.31 7.59 -7.07
CA TYR A 118 -18.25 7.18 -5.67
C TYR A 118 -17.12 6.17 -5.43
N HIS A 119 -16.10 6.56 -4.65
CA HIS A 119 -14.86 5.80 -4.48
C HIS A 119 -15.09 4.32 -4.13
N PRO A 120 -15.86 3.96 -3.08
CA PRO A 120 -16.05 2.54 -2.72
C PRO A 120 -16.77 1.71 -3.79
N GLY A 121 -17.45 2.35 -4.74
CA GLY A 121 -18.20 1.68 -5.80
C GLY A 121 -17.35 1.22 -6.99
N LEU A 122 -16.09 1.62 -7.09
CA LEU A 122 -15.26 1.41 -8.28
C LEU A 122 -14.56 0.05 -8.36
N HIS A 123 -14.58 -0.75 -7.29
CA HIS A 123 -13.86 -2.02 -7.25
C HIS A 123 -14.62 -3.18 -7.92
N THR A 124 -15.09 -2.98 -9.15
CA THR A 124 -15.89 -3.94 -9.94
C THR A 124 -15.07 -4.59 -11.05
N ASN A 125 -15.53 -5.74 -11.57
CA ASN A 125 -14.90 -6.36 -12.75
C ASN A 125 -14.93 -5.40 -13.95
N ARG A 126 -16.10 -4.80 -14.22
CA ARG A 126 -16.32 -3.88 -15.34
C ARG A 126 -15.37 -2.69 -15.30
N TYR A 127 -15.09 -2.14 -14.11
CA TYR A 127 -14.10 -1.10 -13.95
C TYR A 127 -12.71 -1.56 -14.41
N TYR A 128 -12.24 -2.71 -13.91
CA TYR A 128 -10.91 -3.25 -14.28
C TYR A 128 -10.81 -3.53 -15.78
N GLU A 129 -11.87 -4.09 -16.38
CA GLU A 129 -11.97 -4.36 -17.81
C GLU A 129 -11.86 -3.08 -18.64
N ASN A 130 -12.60 -2.03 -18.27
CA ASN A 130 -12.58 -0.76 -18.98
C ASN A 130 -11.23 -0.04 -18.86
N VAL A 131 -10.63 -0.03 -17.67
CA VAL A 131 -9.29 0.55 -17.45
C VAL A 131 -8.26 -0.17 -18.33
N TYR A 132 -8.27 -1.51 -18.34
CA TYR A 132 -7.37 -2.29 -19.18
C TYR A 132 -7.62 -2.07 -20.68
N SER A 133 -8.89 -2.04 -21.11
CA SER A 133 -9.28 -1.86 -22.51
C SER A 133 -8.74 -0.57 -23.11
N LEU A 134 -8.66 0.50 -22.31
CA LEU A 134 -8.05 1.76 -22.72
C LEU A 134 -6.51 1.67 -22.67
N LEU A 135 -5.94 1.21 -21.55
CA LEU A 135 -4.48 1.18 -21.35
C LEU A 135 -3.74 0.27 -22.32
N LYS A 136 -4.35 -0.84 -22.77
CA LYS A 136 -3.70 -1.77 -23.71
C LYS A 136 -3.36 -1.12 -25.06
N GLY A 137 -4.02 -0.02 -25.40
CA GLY A 137 -3.76 0.76 -26.62
C GLY A 137 -2.58 1.72 -26.52
N ALA A 138 -2.02 1.92 -25.33
CA ALA A 138 -0.91 2.85 -25.12
C ALA A 138 0.32 2.45 -25.94
N LYS A 139 0.86 3.39 -26.70
CA LYS A 139 2.05 3.16 -27.55
C LYS A 139 3.35 3.42 -26.80
N ASP A 140 3.36 4.46 -25.98
CA ASP A 140 4.50 4.91 -25.19
C ASP A 140 4.07 5.40 -23.79
N ARG A 141 5.03 5.90 -23.01
CA ARG A 141 4.78 6.39 -21.65
C ARG A 141 3.83 7.60 -21.62
N ASN A 142 3.98 8.54 -22.56
CA ASN A 142 3.16 9.74 -22.59
C ASN A 142 1.72 9.40 -22.96
N ASP A 143 1.54 8.43 -23.86
CA ASP A 143 0.23 7.92 -24.23
C ASP A 143 -0.47 7.23 -23.05
N ALA A 144 0.26 6.39 -22.29
CA ALA A 144 -0.26 5.78 -21.07
C ALA A 144 -0.69 6.83 -20.03
N ILE A 145 0.11 7.88 -19.81
CA ILE A 145 -0.24 8.98 -18.90
C ILE A 145 -1.47 9.75 -19.39
N ARG A 146 -1.57 10.01 -20.70
CA ARG A 146 -2.73 10.66 -21.31
C ARG A 146 -4.00 9.84 -21.07
N ILE A 147 -3.95 8.53 -21.29
CA ILE A 147 -5.07 7.61 -21.03
C ILE A 147 -5.46 7.62 -19.54
N LEU A 148 -4.48 7.55 -18.62
CA LEU A 148 -4.77 7.64 -17.18
C LEU A 148 -5.42 8.99 -16.83
N ASN A 149 -4.98 10.08 -17.45
CA ASN A 149 -5.60 11.39 -17.25
C ASN A 149 -7.02 11.45 -17.83
N ASP A 150 -7.28 10.87 -18.99
CA ASP A 150 -8.62 10.81 -19.57
C ASP A 150 -9.59 10.01 -18.68
N ILE A 151 -9.11 8.90 -18.10
CA ILE A 151 -9.87 8.12 -17.11
C ILE A 151 -10.11 8.97 -15.85
N ARG A 152 -9.09 9.68 -15.34
CA ARG A 152 -9.22 10.61 -14.20
C ARG A 152 -10.33 11.61 -14.44
N GLN A 153 -10.35 12.28 -15.60
CA GLN A 153 -11.39 13.26 -15.92
C GLN A 153 -12.77 12.63 -16.00
N GLN A 154 -12.90 11.45 -16.60
CA GLN A 154 -14.18 10.72 -16.63
C GLN A 154 -14.65 10.32 -15.23
N LEU A 155 -13.75 9.96 -14.32
CA LEU A 155 -14.09 9.67 -12.93
C LEU A 155 -14.54 10.92 -12.17
N LEU A 156 -13.88 12.06 -12.35
CA LEU A 156 -14.28 13.34 -11.76
C LEU A 156 -15.63 13.84 -12.31
N ASN A 157 -15.95 13.49 -13.55
CA ASN A 157 -17.21 13.83 -14.21
C ASN A 157 -18.30 12.76 -14.04
N GLY A 158 -18.00 11.61 -13.40
CA GLY A 158 -18.96 10.53 -13.19
C GLY A 158 -19.40 9.81 -14.46
N THR A 159 -18.63 9.92 -15.54
CA THR A 159 -18.93 9.37 -16.86
C THR A 159 -18.18 8.07 -17.15
N PHE A 160 -17.18 7.72 -16.33
CA PHE A 160 -16.44 6.47 -16.52
C PHE A 160 -17.33 5.26 -16.22
N PRO A 161 -17.40 4.25 -17.09
CA PRO A 161 -18.20 3.05 -16.85
C PRO A 161 -17.54 2.08 -15.85
N TYR A 162 -18.26 1.71 -14.79
CA TYR A 162 -17.86 0.72 -13.79
C TYR A 162 -19.02 -0.18 -13.35
#